data_AF-A0A7L0ZTX8-F1
#
_entry.id   AF-A0A7L0ZTX8-F1
#
_cell.length_a   1.000
_cell.length_b   1.000
_cell.length_c   1.000
_cell.angle_alpha   90.00
_cell.angle_beta   90.00
_cell.angle_gamma   90.00
#
_symmetry.space_group_name_H-M   'P 1'
#
loop_
_entity.id
_entity.type
_entity.pdbx_description
1 polymer ?
#
loop_
_entity_poly.entity_id
_entity_poly.type
_entity_poly.pdbx_seq_one_letter_code
_entity_poly.pdbx_strand_id
1 'polypeptide(L)'
;RNHFAKVHLRPVSSKDMEAVRQKKIVLMASKLRFIPKVNGLRPIVKVSGVVEAQAVSRESRAKKMQHYNTQLKNLFSVLNYERTINTSIIGSSVFGKDDIYKKWKQFVLKVLKSGDEIPHFYCVKGDVSRAYDTIPHKKLVEVISQVLKPERRTVYCIRRYAVIMITTRGKARKFYRRHVSTFKDFMPDMKHFVSQLQQSTSLQNAIVVEQ
;
A
#
# COMPACT_ATOMS: atom_id res chain seq x y z
N ARG A 1 -0.27 28.36 -19.52
CA ARG A 1 -1.17 28.63 -18.37
C ARG A 1 -2.27 27.57 -18.17
N ASN A 2 -2.66 26.77 -19.18
CA ASN A 2 -3.75 25.76 -19.06
C ASN A 2 -3.44 24.47 -18.26
N HIS A 3 -2.24 24.30 -17.70
CA HIS A 3 -1.92 23.11 -16.91
C HIS A 3 -2.54 23.15 -15.50
N PHE A 4 -2.81 24.33 -14.95
CA PHE A 4 -3.50 24.50 -13.66
C PHE A 4 -4.99 24.18 -13.72
N ALA A 5 -5.62 24.20 -14.90
CA ALA A 5 -7.01 23.76 -15.05
C ALA A 5 -7.15 22.22 -15.03
N LYS A 6 -6.08 21.48 -15.39
CA LYS A 6 -6.08 20.01 -15.43
C LYS A 6 -5.79 19.36 -14.07
N VAL A 7 -5.12 20.08 -13.19
CA VAL A 7 -4.81 19.66 -11.82
C VAL A 7 -5.62 20.59 -10.94
N HIS A 8 -6.68 20.12 -10.28
CA HIS A 8 -7.61 20.93 -9.46
C HIS A 8 -6.92 21.65 -8.28
N LEU A 9 -5.96 22.53 -8.56
CA LEU A 9 -5.17 23.28 -7.61
C LEU A 9 -5.81 24.64 -7.46
N ARG A 10 -6.36 24.91 -6.28
CA ARG A 10 -6.81 26.26 -5.93
C ARG A 10 -5.64 27.02 -5.30
N PRO A 11 -5.43 28.30 -5.67
CA PRO A 11 -4.58 29.17 -4.87
C PRO A 11 -5.15 29.26 -3.46
N VAL A 12 -4.28 29.19 -2.46
CA VAL A 12 -4.65 29.35 -1.04
C VAL A 12 -4.41 30.80 -0.67
N SER A 13 -5.43 31.47 -0.13
CA SER A 13 -5.30 32.88 0.29
C SER A 13 -4.54 33.00 1.62
N SER A 14 -4.00 34.19 1.93
CA SER A 14 -3.38 34.46 3.23
C SER A 14 -4.35 34.22 4.40
N LYS A 15 -5.63 34.59 4.24
CA LYS A 15 -6.69 34.34 5.22
C LYS A 15 -6.93 32.84 5.47
N ASP A 16 -6.90 32.02 4.41
CA ASP A 16 -7.02 30.57 4.55
C ASP A 16 -5.83 29.98 5.32
N MET A 17 -4.62 30.48 5.06
CA MET A 17 -3.40 30.06 5.79
C MET A 17 -3.49 30.41 7.28
N GLU A 18 -3.97 31.60 7.61
CA GLU A 18 -4.18 32.04 9.00
C GLU A 18 -5.27 31.22 9.72
N ALA A 19 -6.41 30.97 9.08
CA ALA A 19 -7.46 30.14 9.65
C ALA A 19 -6.99 28.70 9.94
N VAL A 20 -6.15 28.15 9.06
CA VAL A 20 -5.57 26.82 9.25
C VAL A 20 -4.52 26.81 10.37
N ARG A 21 -3.71 27.88 10.50
CA ARG A 21 -2.79 28.08 11.63
C ARG A 21 -3.53 28.19 12.96
N GLN A 22 -4.63 28.95 13.03
CA GLN A 22 -5.46 29.09 14.23
C GLN A 22 -6.07 27.76 14.67
N LYS A 23 -6.48 26.91 13.71
CA LYS A 23 -6.99 25.56 13.98
C LYS A 23 -5.89 24.54 14.37
N LYS A 24 -4.62 24.97 14.47
CA LYS A 24 -3.43 24.11 14.69
C LYS A 24 -3.35 22.93 13.70
N ILE A 25 -3.98 23.05 12.54
CA ILE A 25 -3.93 22.04 11.48
C ILE A 25 -2.58 22.21 10.79
N VAL A 26 -1.74 21.17 10.83
CA VAL A 26 -0.42 21.20 10.20
C VAL A 26 -0.59 21.17 8.68
N LEU A 27 -0.23 22.27 8.02
CA LEU A 27 -0.18 22.35 6.56
C LEU A 27 1.02 21.56 6.04
N MET A 28 0.77 20.37 5.52
CA MET A 28 1.78 19.63 4.76
C MET A 28 1.92 20.25 3.37
N ALA A 29 2.87 21.16 3.23
CA ALA A 29 3.20 21.76 1.94
C ALA A 29 4.40 21.04 1.32
N SER A 30 4.22 20.51 0.11
CA SER A 30 5.27 19.76 -0.62
C SER A 30 5.70 20.50 -1.88
N LYS A 31 6.98 20.40 -2.23
CA LYS A 31 7.50 20.96 -3.49
C LYS A 31 6.95 20.16 -4.67
N LEU A 32 6.28 20.86 -5.59
CA LEU A 32 5.80 20.32 -6.85
C LEU A 32 6.96 20.21 -7.85
N ARG A 33 7.10 19.06 -8.52
CA ARG A 33 8.03 18.82 -9.62
C ARG A 33 7.27 18.32 -10.82
N PHE A 34 7.67 18.75 -12.01
CA PHE A 34 7.11 18.25 -13.27
C PHE A 34 8.07 17.27 -13.94
N ILE A 35 7.52 16.17 -14.45
CA ILE A 35 8.24 15.19 -15.27
C ILE A 35 7.72 15.31 -16.71
N PRO A 36 8.59 15.52 -17.71
CA PRO A 36 8.20 15.50 -19.12
C PRO A 36 7.56 14.18 -19.54
N LYS A 37 6.51 14.26 -20.36
CA LYS A 37 5.80 13.16 -21.02
C LYS A 37 5.54 13.55 -22.47
N VAL A 38 5.30 12.55 -23.32
CA VAL A 38 5.09 12.73 -24.78
C VAL A 38 4.07 13.84 -25.07
N ASN A 39 2.96 13.89 -24.34
CA ASN A 39 1.87 14.86 -24.55
C ASN A 39 1.71 15.87 -23.38
N GLY A 40 2.77 16.17 -22.63
CA GLY A 40 2.73 17.20 -21.58
C GLY A 40 3.60 16.93 -20.36
N LEU A 41 3.15 17.39 -19.20
CA LEU A 41 3.89 17.28 -17.94
C LEU A 41 3.11 16.43 -16.94
N ARG A 42 3.81 15.51 -16.25
CA ARG A 42 3.27 14.81 -15.09
C ARG A 42 3.69 15.55 -13.82
N PRO A 43 2.76 16.18 -13.08
CA PRO A 43 3.06 16.71 -11.77
C PRO A 43 3.33 15.57 -10.79
N ILE A 44 4.38 15.70 -10.00
CA ILE A 44 4.68 14.83 -8.87
C ILE A 44 5.04 15.68 -7.67
N VAL A 45 4.68 15.22 -6.48
CA VAL A 45 5.08 15.85 -5.23
C VAL A 45 5.98 14.91 -4.46
N LYS A 46 7.09 15.44 -3.93
CA LYS A 46 7.85 14.72 -2.92
C LYS A 46 7.26 15.10 -1.57
N VAL A 47 6.57 14.16 -0.93
CA VAL A 47 6.04 14.31 0.43
C VAL A 47 7.23 14.31 1.40
N SER A 48 7.92 15.44 1.50
CA SER A 48 9.12 15.56 2.34
C SER A 48 9.33 16.95 2.94
N GLY A 49 8.34 17.84 2.86
CA GLY A 49 8.43 19.19 3.39
C GLY A 49 7.19 19.56 4.18
N VAL A 50 7.38 20.31 5.26
CA VAL A 50 6.38 21.21 5.81
C VAL A 50 6.96 22.58 5.48
N VAL A 51 6.38 23.30 4.49
CA VAL A 51 6.94 24.59 4.01
C VAL A 51 6.76 25.70 5.05
N GLU A 52 5.84 25.56 6.01
CA GLU A 52 5.70 26.54 7.08
C GLU A 52 5.60 25.90 8.47
N ALA A 53 6.70 26.00 9.21
CA ALA A 53 6.67 26.43 10.61
C ALA A 53 8.13 26.52 11.08
N GLN A 54 8.76 27.67 10.85
CA GLN A 54 10.04 28.02 11.51
C GLN A 54 9.99 27.83 13.05
N ALA A 55 8.79 27.67 13.63
CA ALA A 55 8.53 27.38 15.05
C ALA A 55 8.69 25.90 15.49
N VAL A 56 8.89 24.93 14.59
CA VAL A 56 8.93 23.49 14.95
C VAL A 56 10.27 22.86 14.55
N SER A 57 10.98 22.27 15.51
CA SER A 57 12.31 21.65 15.29
C SER A 57 12.30 20.61 14.18
N ARG A 58 13.41 20.48 13.45
CA ARG A 58 13.55 19.52 12.33
C ARG A 58 13.24 18.07 12.76
N GLU A 59 13.55 17.71 14.00
CA GLU A 59 13.30 16.40 14.58
C GLU A 59 11.82 16.12 14.86
N SER A 60 11.09 17.10 15.40
CA SER A 60 9.66 16.94 15.68
C SER A 60 8.84 16.82 14.39
N ARG A 61 9.28 17.45 13.28
CA ARG A 61 8.69 17.24 11.94
C ARG A 61 8.93 15.82 11.42
N ALA A 62 10.16 15.32 11.54
CA ALA A 62 10.51 13.96 11.11
C ALA A 62 9.70 12.91 11.88
N LYS A 63 9.57 13.07 13.20
CA LYS A 63 8.74 12.20 14.06
C LYS A 63 7.27 12.18 13.63
N LYS A 64 6.66 13.34 13.32
CA LYS A 64 5.27 13.40 12.83
C LYS A 64 5.10 12.73 11.47
N MET A 65 6.00 12.97 10.52
CA MET A 65 5.94 12.30 9.21
C MET A 65 6.10 10.78 9.34
N GLN A 66 7.01 10.33 10.21
CA GLN A 66 7.18 8.92 10.51
C GLN A 66 5.91 8.32 11.13
N HIS A 67 5.22 9.05 12.00
CA HIS A 67 3.95 8.62 12.59
C HIS A 67 2.88 8.39 11.51
N TYR A 68 2.64 9.36 10.62
CA TYR A 68 1.67 9.20 9.52
C TYR A 68 2.02 8.03 8.60
N ASN A 69 3.29 7.93 8.19
CA ASN A 69 3.75 6.80 7.38
C ASN A 69 3.58 5.46 8.09
N THR A 70 3.72 5.43 9.42
CA THR A 70 3.50 4.22 10.21
C THR A 70 2.01 3.86 10.25
N GLN A 71 1.11 4.83 10.45
CA GLN A 71 -0.33 4.60 10.39
C GLN A 71 -0.78 4.09 9.03
N LEU A 72 -0.31 4.70 7.93
CA LEU A 72 -0.59 4.24 6.57
C LEU A 72 -0.06 2.82 6.32
N LYS A 73 1.16 2.51 6.80
CA LYS A 73 1.71 1.15 6.71
C LYS A 73 0.90 0.15 7.52
N ASN A 74 0.41 0.53 8.70
CA ASN A 74 -0.45 -0.31 9.53
C ASN A 74 -1.77 -0.60 8.80
N LEU A 75 -2.46 0.45 8.32
CA LEU A 75 -3.69 0.31 7.54
C LEU A 75 -3.48 -0.58 6.30
N PHE A 76 -2.43 -0.32 5.53
CA PHE A 76 -2.10 -1.15 4.37
C PHE A 76 -1.85 -2.62 4.75
N SER A 77 -1.21 -2.87 5.90
CA SER A 77 -0.97 -4.24 6.38
C SER A 77 -2.28 -4.93 6.75
N VAL A 78 -3.19 -4.22 7.43
CA VAL A 78 -4.52 -4.73 7.80
C VAL A 78 -5.39 -4.99 6.57
N LEU A 79 -5.43 -4.07 5.60
CA LEU A 79 -6.16 -4.29 4.34
C LEU A 79 -5.60 -5.49 3.56
N ASN A 80 -4.28 -5.70 3.61
CA ASN A 80 -3.66 -6.88 3.01
C ASN A 80 -3.99 -8.18 3.75
N TYR A 81 -4.32 -8.12 5.04
CA TYR A 81 -4.84 -9.26 5.79
C TYR A 81 -6.30 -9.54 5.42
N GLU A 82 -7.16 -8.53 5.46
CA GLU A 82 -8.59 -8.66 5.13
C GLU A 82 -8.81 -9.26 3.74
N ARG A 83 -8.00 -8.87 2.74
CA ARG A 83 -8.10 -9.48 1.40
C ARG A 83 -7.71 -10.96 1.35
N THR A 84 -6.90 -11.45 2.29
CA THR A 84 -6.52 -12.87 2.35
C THR A 84 -7.63 -13.70 2.98
N ILE A 85 -8.36 -13.11 3.94
CA ILE A 85 -9.54 -13.71 4.56
C ILE A 85 -10.73 -13.69 3.60
N ASN A 86 -10.96 -12.56 2.93
CA ASN A 86 -12.04 -12.38 1.97
C ASN A 86 -11.51 -11.94 0.60
N THR A 87 -11.17 -12.93 -0.22
CA THR A 87 -10.63 -12.71 -1.57
C THR A 87 -11.63 -12.07 -2.53
N SER A 88 -12.94 -12.15 -2.24
CA SER A 88 -13.98 -11.58 -3.10
C SER A 88 -13.95 -10.06 -3.19
N ILE A 89 -13.44 -9.37 -2.15
CA ILE A 89 -13.32 -7.90 -2.10
C ILE A 89 -12.48 -7.35 -3.27
N ILE A 90 -11.49 -8.13 -3.70
CA ILE A 90 -10.50 -7.73 -4.70
C ILE A 90 -10.77 -8.36 -6.07
N GLY A 91 -11.65 -9.37 -6.11
CA GLY A 91 -12.00 -10.10 -7.33
C GLY A 91 -10.78 -10.68 -8.03
N SER A 92 -10.66 -10.42 -9.33
CA SER A 92 -9.57 -10.95 -10.17
C SER A 92 -8.30 -10.09 -10.17
N SER A 93 -8.18 -9.12 -9.26
CA SER A 93 -6.98 -8.25 -9.22
C SER A 93 -5.74 -9.02 -8.79
N VAL A 94 -4.59 -8.56 -9.29
CA VAL A 94 -3.27 -9.18 -9.11
C VAL A 94 -2.28 -8.13 -8.59
N PHE A 95 -1.37 -8.51 -7.68
CA PHE A 95 -0.51 -7.55 -6.97
C PHE A 95 0.98 -7.85 -7.13
N GLY A 96 1.34 -9.10 -7.42
CA GLY A 96 2.68 -9.53 -7.76
C GLY A 96 2.86 -9.76 -9.26
N LYS A 97 4.12 -9.69 -9.71
CA LYS A 97 4.49 -10.07 -11.09
C LYS A 97 4.15 -11.53 -11.37
N ASP A 98 4.37 -12.40 -10.39
CA ASP A 98 4.13 -13.84 -10.52
C ASP A 98 2.65 -14.21 -10.39
N ASP A 99 1.81 -13.32 -9.83
CA ASP A 99 0.39 -13.59 -9.61
C ASP A 99 -0.38 -13.67 -10.93
N ILE A 100 -0.04 -12.81 -11.90
CA ILE A 100 -0.62 -12.83 -13.25
C ILE A 100 -0.36 -14.19 -13.89
N TYR A 101 0.90 -14.63 -13.87
CA TYR A 101 1.29 -15.92 -14.44
C TYR A 101 0.52 -17.08 -13.79
N LYS A 102 0.44 -17.11 -12.46
CA LYS A 102 -0.28 -18.17 -11.73
C LYS A 102 -1.77 -18.21 -12.12
N LYS A 103 -2.44 -17.05 -12.16
CA LYS A 103 -3.86 -16.95 -12.55
C LYS A 103 -4.07 -17.38 -14.00
N TRP A 104 -3.23 -16.90 -14.91
CA TRP A 104 -3.28 -17.26 -16.32
C TRP A 104 -3.05 -18.76 -16.54
N LYS A 105 -2.02 -19.33 -15.91
CA LYS A 105 -1.74 -20.77 -15.96
C LYS A 105 -2.93 -21.60 -15.48
N GLN A 106 -3.56 -21.20 -14.36
CA GLN A 106 -4.76 -21.88 -13.86
C GLN A 106 -5.93 -21.82 -14.85
N PHE A 107 -6.13 -20.68 -15.51
CA PHE A 107 -7.16 -20.53 -16.54
C PHE A 107 -6.89 -21.46 -17.74
N VAL A 108 -5.68 -21.42 -18.31
CA VAL A 108 -5.29 -22.26 -19.45
C VAL A 108 -5.40 -23.74 -19.09
N LEU A 109 -4.93 -24.16 -17.91
CA LEU A 109 -5.04 -25.56 -17.48
C LEU A 109 -6.49 -26.04 -17.35
N LYS A 110 -7.43 -25.16 -17.01
CA LYS A 110 -8.86 -25.51 -16.98
C LYS A 110 -9.42 -25.70 -18.38
N VAL A 111 -9.07 -24.81 -19.31
CA VAL A 111 -9.47 -24.92 -20.72
C VAL A 111 -8.88 -26.18 -21.37
N LEU A 112 -7.63 -26.54 -21.06
CA LEU A 112 -7.03 -27.75 -21.61
C LEU A 112 -7.64 -29.05 -21.05
N LYS A 113 -8.25 -28.99 -19.86
CA LYS A 113 -8.87 -30.16 -19.21
C LYS A 113 -10.26 -30.49 -19.74
N SER A 114 -10.94 -29.57 -20.43
CA SER A 114 -12.27 -29.83 -20.96
C SER A 114 -12.28 -30.81 -22.16
N GLY A 115 -11.11 -31.19 -22.70
CA GLY A 115 -11.00 -32.22 -23.75
C GLY A 115 -11.47 -31.76 -25.14
N ASP A 116 -12.17 -30.63 -25.21
CA ASP A 116 -12.60 -29.97 -26.44
C ASP A 116 -11.46 -29.25 -27.17
N GLU A 117 -11.68 -28.92 -28.44
CA GLU A 117 -10.80 -28.01 -29.20
C GLU A 117 -10.59 -26.70 -28.43
N ILE A 118 -9.37 -26.14 -28.52
CA ILE A 118 -9.03 -24.89 -27.86
C ILE A 118 -9.97 -23.79 -28.37
N PRO A 119 -10.77 -23.15 -27.50
CA PRO A 119 -11.71 -22.14 -27.92
C PRO A 119 -10.98 -20.88 -28.40
N HIS A 120 -11.61 -20.15 -29.32
CA HIS A 120 -11.13 -18.85 -29.75
C HIS A 120 -11.23 -17.84 -28.60
N PHE A 121 -10.12 -17.17 -28.27
CA PHE A 121 -10.07 -16.16 -27.23
C PHE A 121 -10.17 -14.75 -27.81
N TYR A 122 -11.04 -13.93 -27.21
CA TYR A 122 -11.07 -12.50 -27.44
C TYR A 122 -10.43 -11.78 -26.24
N CYS A 123 -9.42 -10.96 -26.53
CA CYS A 123 -8.67 -10.24 -25.49
C CYS A 123 -8.90 -8.73 -25.64
N VAL A 124 -9.31 -8.09 -24.55
CA VAL A 124 -9.44 -6.62 -24.49
C VAL A 124 -8.40 -6.09 -23.52
N LYS A 125 -7.66 -5.07 -23.95
CA LYS A 125 -6.73 -4.32 -23.11
C LYS A 125 -7.28 -2.92 -22.88
N GLY A 126 -7.64 -2.61 -21.64
CA GLY A 126 -7.99 -1.27 -21.19
C GLY A 126 -6.86 -0.63 -20.41
N ASP A 127 -6.68 0.69 -20.55
CA ASP A 127 -5.81 1.49 -19.69
C ASP A 127 -6.63 2.55 -18.94
N VAL A 128 -6.35 2.71 -17.64
CA VAL A 128 -7.04 3.68 -16.80
C VAL A 128 -6.25 4.97 -16.78
N SER A 129 -6.75 5.98 -17.52
CA SER A 129 -6.12 7.29 -17.54
C SER A 129 -6.20 7.96 -16.16
N ARG A 130 -5.11 8.58 -15.72
CA ARG A 130 -5.05 9.45 -14.51
C ARG A 130 -5.58 8.79 -13.22
N ALA A 131 -5.31 7.51 -13.02
CA ALA A 131 -5.84 6.73 -11.89
C ALA A 131 -5.64 7.38 -10.49
N TYR A 132 -4.55 8.12 -10.26
CA TYR A 132 -4.32 8.85 -9.00
C TYR A 132 -5.13 10.14 -8.88
N ASP A 133 -5.35 10.85 -9.99
CA ASP A 133 -6.02 12.15 -9.98
C ASP A 133 -7.54 12.02 -9.89
N THR A 134 -8.08 10.86 -10.31
CA THR A 134 -9.51 10.59 -10.40
C THR A 134 -10.05 9.79 -9.22
N ILE A 135 -9.30 9.67 -8.10
CA ILE A 135 -9.75 8.89 -6.95
C ILE A 135 -10.87 9.64 -6.20
N PRO A 136 -12.12 9.12 -6.16
CA PRO A 136 -13.19 9.74 -5.39
C PRO A 136 -12.98 9.49 -3.89
N HIS A 137 -12.41 10.47 -3.18
CA HIS A 137 -12.03 10.32 -1.76
C HIS A 137 -13.17 9.88 -0.84
N LYS A 138 -14.40 10.37 -1.04
CA LYS A 138 -15.57 9.94 -0.25
C LYS A 138 -15.84 8.45 -0.42
N LYS A 139 -15.82 7.96 -1.67
CA LYS A 139 -16.03 6.55 -1.99
C LYS A 139 -14.86 5.69 -1.50
N LEU A 140 -13.63 6.20 -1.56
CA LEU A 140 -12.46 5.50 -1.02
C LEU A 140 -12.63 5.23 0.48
N VAL A 141 -13.04 6.24 1.26
CA VAL A 141 -13.28 6.06 2.70
C VAL A 141 -14.41 5.07 2.94
N GLU A 142 -15.52 5.16 2.19
CA GLU A 142 -16.63 4.21 2.27
C GLU A 142 -16.17 2.77 2.01
N VAL A 143 -15.41 2.53 0.95
CA VAL A 143 -14.86 1.20 0.61
C VAL A 143 -13.95 0.68 1.71
N ILE A 144 -13.04 1.51 2.24
CA ILE A 144 -12.16 1.11 3.35
C ILE A 144 -13.00 0.74 4.59
N SER A 145 -14.03 1.52 4.93
CA SER A 145 -14.93 1.21 6.05
C SER A 145 -15.70 -0.09 5.84
N GLN A 146 -16.16 -0.38 4.62
CA GLN A 146 -16.84 -1.64 4.29
C GLN A 146 -15.93 -2.86 4.43
N VAL A 147 -14.64 -2.70 4.15
CA VAL A 147 -13.64 -3.77 4.33
C VAL A 147 -13.36 -3.99 5.82
N LEU A 148 -13.08 -2.90 6.57
CA LEU A 148 -12.67 -3.00 7.97
C LEU A 148 -13.83 -3.25 8.94
N LYS A 149 -15.05 -2.84 8.59
CA LYS A 149 -16.28 -3.01 9.40
C LYS A 149 -16.07 -2.58 10.85
N PRO A 150 -15.81 -1.29 11.12
CA PRO A 150 -15.43 -0.80 12.44
C PRO A 150 -16.44 -1.13 13.54
N GLU A 151 -17.70 -1.38 13.19
CA GLU A 151 -18.78 -1.81 14.08
C GLU A 151 -18.45 -3.15 14.78
N ARG A 152 -17.66 -4.00 14.13
CA ARG A 152 -17.21 -5.30 14.67
C ARG A 152 -16.13 -5.17 15.74
N ARG A 153 -15.55 -3.97 15.92
CA ARG A 153 -14.46 -3.68 16.88
C ARG A 153 -13.32 -4.71 16.82
N THR A 154 -12.99 -5.17 15.62
CA THR A 154 -11.93 -6.16 15.41
C THR A 154 -10.57 -5.58 15.81
N VAL A 155 -9.86 -6.31 16.66
CA VAL A 155 -8.51 -5.96 17.10
C VAL A 155 -7.50 -6.70 16.25
N TYR A 156 -6.58 -5.96 15.63
CA TYR A 156 -5.51 -6.48 14.81
C TYR A 156 -4.17 -6.37 15.54
N CYS A 157 -3.43 -7.47 15.56
CA CYS A 157 -2.06 -7.56 16.04
C CYS A 157 -1.12 -7.46 14.83
N ILE A 158 -0.18 -6.49 14.85
CA ILE A 158 0.81 -6.32 13.79
C ILE A 158 2.20 -6.70 14.33
N ARG A 159 2.63 -7.93 14.07
CA ARG A 159 4.00 -8.40 14.37
C ARG A 159 4.98 -7.85 13.34
N ARG A 160 6.04 -7.21 13.82
CA ARG A 160 7.14 -6.67 12.99
C ARG A 160 8.37 -7.53 13.19
N TYR A 161 8.98 -7.94 12.09
CA TYR A 161 10.16 -8.79 12.16
C TYR A 161 11.08 -8.55 10.97
N ALA A 162 12.37 -8.76 11.19
CA ALA A 162 13.37 -8.79 10.15
C ALA A 162 13.69 -10.24 9.78
N VAL A 163 13.84 -10.48 8.48
CA VAL A 163 14.35 -11.74 7.94
C VAL A 163 15.72 -11.45 7.35
N ILE A 164 16.75 -12.11 7.89
CA ILE A 164 18.13 -12.00 7.45
C ILE A 164 18.47 -13.30 6.71
N MET A 165 18.87 -13.19 5.45
CA MET A 165 19.23 -14.33 4.60
C MET A 165 20.62 -14.11 4.02
N ILE A 166 21.40 -15.19 3.92
CA ILE A 166 22.68 -15.17 3.21
C ILE A 166 22.40 -15.55 1.76
N THR A 167 22.80 -14.66 0.84
CA THR A 167 22.70 -14.95 -0.60
C THR A 167 23.72 -16.01 -1.01
N THR A 168 23.51 -16.64 -2.17
CA THR A 168 24.47 -17.59 -2.75
C THR A 168 25.88 -17.01 -2.94
N ARG A 169 26.01 -15.67 -2.97
CA ARG A 169 27.30 -14.94 -3.02
C ARG A 169 27.87 -14.58 -1.64
N GLY A 170 27.36 -15.17 -0.56
CA GLY A 170 27.79 -14.92 0.82
C GLY A 170 27.33 -13.58 1.43
N LYS A 171 26.63 -12.72 0.67
CA LYS A 171 26.17 -11.41 1.17
C LYS A 171 24.90 -11.56 2.00
N ALA A 172 24.89 -11.01 3.21
CA ALA A 172 23.69 -10.90 4.04
C ALA A 172 22.71 -9.88 3.45
N ARG A 173 21.43 -10.26 3.35
CA ARG A 173 20.31 -9.39 2.99
C ARG A 173 19.29 -9.37 4.10
N LYS A 174 18.85 -8.17 4.47
CA LYS A 174 17.83 -7.94 5.50
C LYS A 174 16.53 -7.46 4.88
N PHE A 175 15.43 -8.13 5.19
CA PHE A 175 14.09 -7.79 4.74
C PHE A 175 13.21 -7.50 5.95
N TYR A 176 12.55 -6.35 5.95
CA TYR A 176 11.59 -5.99 7.00
C TYR A 176 10.20 -6.43 6.59
N ARG A 177 9.54 -7.23 7.43
CA ARG A 177 8.21 -7.78 7.18
C ARG A 177 7.24 -7.40 8.28
N ARG A 178 5.96 -7.44 7.93
CA ARG A 178 4.83 -7.25 8.83
C ARG A 178 3.92 -8.45 8.66
N HIS A 179 3.56 -9.09 9.75
CA HIS A 179 2.50 -10.08 9.80
C HIS A 179 1.35 -9.49 10.59
N VAL A 180 0.14 -9.70 10.09
CA VAL A 180 -1.09 -9.23 10.73
C VAL A 180 -1.93 -10.43 11.07
N SER A 181 -2.46 -10.44 12.27
CA SER A 181 -3.41 -11.43 12.76
C SER A 181 -4.48 -10.75 13.61
N THR A 182 -5.57 -11.45 13.84
CA THR A 182 -6.58 -11.15 14.86
C THR A 182 -6.38 -12.04 16.07
N PHE A 183 -7.20 -11.91 17.11
CA PHE A 183 -7.16 -12.81 18.26
C PHE A 183 -7.36 -14.29 17.91
N LYS A 184 -8.01 -14.62 16.79
CA LYS A 184 -8.30 -16.01 16.41
C LYS A 184 -7.06 -16.75 15.89
N ASP A 185 -6.17 -16.03 15.26
CA ASP A 185 -4.98 -16.52 14.55
C ASP A 185 -3.69 -15.91 15.12
N PHE A 186 -3.77 -15.25 16.28
CA PHE A 186 -2.61 -14.69 16.96
C PHE A 186 -1.74 -15.81 17.54
N MET A 187 -0.45 -15.78 17.17
CA MET A 187 0.55 -16.72 17.66
C MET A 187 1.52 -15.97 18.57
N PRO A 188 1.36 -16.04 19.91
CA PRO A 188 2.20 -15.28 20.82
C PRO A 188 3.66 -15.74 20.74
N ASP A 189 3.88 -17.05 20.70
CA ASP A 189 5.20 -17.64 20.66
C ASP A 189 5.87 -17.53 19.27
N MET A 190 7.15 -17.16 19.29
CA MET A 190 7.93 -16.94 18.08
C MET A 190 8.30 -18.24 17.37
N LYS A 191 8.52 -19.33 18.11
CA LYS A 191 8.85 -20.65 17.53
C LYS A 191 7.67 -21.18 16.71
N HIS A 192 6.46 -21.11 17.25
CA HIS A 192 5.25 -21.49 16.54
C HIS A 192 5.02 -20.60 15.31
N PHE A 193 5.16 -19.28 15.45
CA PHE A 193 5.02 -18.35 14.33
C PHE A 193 6.00 -18.62 13.19
N VAL A 194 7.29 -18.85 13.51
CA VAL A 194 8.31 -19.16 12.49
C VAL A 194 8.03 -20.51 11.83
N SER A 195 7.55 -21.50 12.59
CA SER A 195 7.17 -22.81 12.05
C SER A 195 6.05 -22.68 11.01
N GLN A 196 5.00 -21.91 11.30
CA GLN A 196 3.93 -21.63 10.34
C GLN A 196 4.43 -20.81 9.14
N LEU A 197 5.33 -19.84 9.37
CA LEU A 197 5.92 -19.03 8.32
C LEU A 197 6.75 -19.90 7.35
N GLN A 198 7.46 -20.91 7.84
CA GLN A 198 8.20 -21.87 7.03
C GLN A 198 7.28 -22.77 6.19
N GLN A 199 6.11 -23.15 6.72
CA GLN A 199 5.13 -23.94 5.98
C GLN A 199 4.42 -23.13 4.88
N SER A 200 4.10 -21.86 5.16
CA SER A 200 3.32 -21.00 4.28
C SER A 200 4.15 -20.22 3.26
N THR A 201 5.47 -20.13 3.44
CA THR A 201 6.36 -19.35 2.59
C THR A 201 7.63 -20.11 2.25
N SER A 202 8.40 -19.62 1.28
CA SER A 202 9.70 -20.20 0.91
C SER A 202 10.84 -19.79 1.86
N LEU A 203 10.58 -19.66 3.17
CA LEU A 203 11.58 -19.24 4.14
C LEU A 203 12.55 -20.39 4.42
N GLN A 204 13.79 -20.25 3.97
CA GLN A 204 14.86 -21.22 4.18
C GLN A 204 16.18 -20.48 4.42
N ASN A 205 17.09 -21.06 5.20
CA ASN A 205 18.41 -20.51 5.50
C ASN A 205 18.36 -19.04 5.96
N ALA A 206 17.44 -18.76 6.89
CA ALA A 206 17.10 -17.41 7.31
C ALA A 206 17.07 -17.28 8.84
N ILE A 207 17.55 -16.14 9.34
CA ILE A 207 17.41 -15.73 10.74
C ILE A 207 16.23 -14.77 10.83
N VAL A 208 15.29 -15.06 11.73
CA VAL A 208 14.12 -14.21 11.97
C VAL A 208 14.30 -13.48 13.31
N VAL A 209 14.22 -12.16 13.29
CA VAL A 209 14.39 -11.31 14.48
C VAL A 209 13.14 -10.45 14.67
N GLU A 210 12.45 -10.60 15.79
CA GLU A 210 11.31 -9.74 16.16
C GLU A 210 11.80 -8.33 16.53
N GLN A 211 11.02 -7.30 16.20
CA GLN A 211 11.40 -5.88 16.35
C GLN A 211 10.63 -5.16 17.44
#